data_AF-A0A3M1MKD1-F1
#
_entry.id   AF-A0A3M1MKD1-F1
#
_cell.length_a   1.000
_cell.length_b   1.000
_cell.length_c   1.000
_cell.angle_alpha   90.00
_cell.angle_beta   90.00
_cell.angle_gamma   90.00
#
_symmetry.space_group_name_H-M   'P 1'
#
loop_
_entity.id
_entity.type
_entity.pdbx_description
1 polymer ?
#
loop_
_entity_poly.entity_id
_entity_poly.type
_entity_poly.pdbx_seq_one_letter_code
_entity_poly.pdbx_strand_id
1 'polypeptide(L)'
;MRLLPLLLVLCLLSGGPAMAGDADRQLDFADHLFAQKDYYRAVTEYKRFLYLYPDDPAAPSALLRMTRAYLAGERWQEADATVDELLKRYPESREAGRAALLSAEVAFRQRNFSLARQRYGSAGLHYPELADTAGYRIAWCLLEEGDIDQARQQLEGLEAPQGQALAADLHRFATLPRKSPATAGLLSSVLPGAGQVYT
;
A
#
# COMPACT_ATOMS: atom_id res chain seq x y z
N MET A 1 -1.97 35.36 -55.70
CA MET A 1 -1.12 34.15 -55.83
C MET A 1 0.22 34.40 -55.17
N ARG A 2 0.81 33.36 -54.56
CA ARG A 2 2.07 33.29 -53.77
C ARG A 2 1.82 33.50 -52.26
N LEU A 3 1.35 32.50 -51.51
CA LEU A 3 2.04 31.26 -51.07
C LEU A 3 3.46 31.53 -50.57
N LEU A 4 3.61 31.84 -49.26
CA LEU A 4 4.56 31.17 -48.35
C LEU A 4 4.40 31.70 -46.90
N PRO A 5 3.67 30.99 -46.02
CA PRO A 5 4.00 30.95 -44.61
C PRO A 5 4.29 29.48 -44.27
N LEU A 6 5.40 28.95 -44.76
CA LEU A 6 5.79 27.56 -44.53
C LEU A 6 7.23 27.49 -44.01
N LEU A 7 7.55 28.31 -43.01
CA LEU A 7 8.84 28.22 -42.32
C LEU A 7 8.72 28.41 -40.80
N LEU A 8 7.50 28.29 -40.26
CA LEU A 8 7.22 28.43 -38.82
C LEU A 8 6.42 27.23 -38.26
N VAL A 9 6.48 26.07 -38.93
CA VAL A 9 5.84 24.83 -38.48
C VAL A 9 6.87 23.71 -38.23
N LEU A 10 8.15 23.93 -38.50
CA LEU A 10 9.19 22.88 -38.41
C LEU A 10 10.06 22.99 -37.14
N CYS A 11 9.47 23.23 -35.97
CA CYS A 11 10.16 23.10 -34.68
C CYS A 11 9.41 22.24 -33.65
N LEU A 12 8.33 21.55 -34.02
CA LEU A 12 7.50 20.79 -33.07
C LEU A 12 7.60 19.25 -33.19
N LEU A 13 8.65 18.73 -33.84
CA LEU A 13 8.80 17.27 -34.08
C LEU A 13 10.18 16.71 -33.67
N SER A 14 10.82 17.30 -32.67
CA SER A 14 12.04 16.73 -32.07
C SER A 14 11.95 16.66 -30.54
N GLY A 15 10.84 16.13 -30.01
CA GLY A 15 10.90 15.40 -28.74
C GLY A 15 11.65 14.10 -28.99
N GLY A 16 12.97 14.18 -29.16
CA GLY A 16 13.81 13.05 -29.56
C GLY A 16 14.04 12.03 -28.44
N PRO A 17 14.59 10.84 -28.76
CA PRO A 17 14.90 9.76 -27.80
C PRO A 17 15.88 10.16 -26.69
N ALA A 18 16.55 11.31 -26.80
CA ALA A 18 17.44 11.84 -25.77
C ALA A 18 16.70 12.22 -24.49
N MET A 19 15.53 12.86 -24.59
CA MET A 19 14.75 13.26 -23.40
C MET A 19 14.15 12.06 -22.66
N ALA A 20 13.69 11.05 -23.40
CA ALA A 20 13.20 9.81 -22.82
C ALA A 20 14.33 9.06 -22.07
N GLY A 21 15.52 8.99 -22.67
CA GLY A 21 16.68 8.37 -22.02
C GLY A 21 17.14 9.09 -20.74
N ASP A 22 16.96 10.41 -20.67
CA ASP A 22 17.28 11.18 -19.45
C ASP A 22 16.18 11.09 -18.38
N ALA A 23 14.93 10.94 -18.79
CA ALA A 23 13.80 10.68 -17.91
C ALA A 23 13.91 9.30 -17.23
N ASP A 24 14.22 8.26 -18.01
CA ASP A 24 14.42 6.89 -17.49
C ASP A 24 15.57 6.83 -16.48
N ARG A 25 16.73 7.41 -16.82
CA ARG A 25 17.91 7.47 -15.92
C ARG A 25 17.59 8.16 -14.60
N GLN A 26 16.77 9.22 -14.65
CA GLN A 26 16.36 9.96 -13.47
C GLN A 26 15.49 9.10 -12.53
N LEU A 27 14.58 8.27 -13.09
CA LEU A 27 13.80 7.31 -12.29
C LEU A 27 14.66 6.17 -11.75
N ASP A 28 15.55 5.61 -12.58
CA ASP A 28 16.44 4.53 -12.15
C ASP A 28 17.33 4.95 -10.98
N PHE A 29 17.81 6.20 -11.00
CA PHE A 29 18.58 6.76 -9.89
C PHE A 29 17.74 6.91 -8.62
N ALA A 30 16.49 7.39 -8.73
CA ALA A 30 15.57 7.47 -7.60
C ALA A 30 15.26 6.08 -7.01
N ASP A 31 15.03 5.09 -7.87
CA ASP A 31 14.79 3.69 -7.47
C ASP A 31 16.01 3.07 -6.78
N HIS A 32 17.22 3.37 -7.27
CA HIS A 32 18.46 2.92 -6.63
C HIS A 32 18.60 3.47 -5.21
N LEU A 33 18.32 4.77 -5.01
CA LEU A 33 18.32 5.39 -3.68
C LEU A 33 17.25 4.76 -2.76
N PHE A 34 16.06 4.50 -3.29
CA PHE A 34 15.00 3.80 -2.55
C PHE A 34 15.45 2.40 -2.11
N ALA A 35 16.10 1.64 -3.00
CA ALA A 35 16.63 0.31 -2.69
C ALA A 35 17.72 0.35 -1.60
N GLN A 36 18.50 1.43 -1.53
CA GLN A 36 19.46 1.71 -0.45
C GLN A 36 18.80 2.18 0.86
N LYS A 37 17.46 2.28 0.90
CA LYS A 37 16.68 2.84 2.00
C LYS A 37 16.95 4.32 2.26
N ASP A 38 17.56 5.02 1.31
CA ASP A 38 17.74 6.47 1.34
C ASP A 38 16.47 7.16 0.82
N TYR A 39 15.39 7.01 1.59
CA TYR A 39 14.05 7.41 1.17
C TYR A 39 13.94 8.92 0.92
N TYR A 40 14.65 9.74 1.69
CA TYR A 40 14.64 11.19 1.53
C TYR A 40 15.25 11.62 0.19
N ARG A 41 16.41 11.05 -0.18
CA ARG A 41 17.03 11.35 -1.47
C ARG A 41 16.25 10.73 -2.62
N ALA A 42 15.70 9.53 -2.46
CA ALA A 42 14.80 8.92 -3.44
C ALA A 42 13.60 9.84 -3.76
N VAL A 43 12.91 10.34 -2.74
CA VAL A 43 11.81 11.31 -2.90
C VAL A 43 12.27 12.56 -3.65
N THR A 44 13.47 13.08 -3.31
CA THR A 44 14.01 14.27 -3.98
C THR A 44 14.17 14.04 -5.48
N GLU A 45 14.66 12.87 -5.87
CA GLU A 45 14.86 12.52 -7.28
C GLU A 45 13.55 12.17 -8.01
N TYR A 46 12.55 11.59 -7.34
CA TYR A 46 11.20 11.44 -7.90
C TYR A 46 10.51 12.80 -8.13
N LYS A 47 10.66 13.75 -7.19
CA LYS A 47 10.17 15.13 -7.38
C LYS A 47 10.85 15.81 -8.56
N ARG A 48 12.16 15.62 -8.70
CA ARG A 48 12.92 16.15 -9.84
C ARG A 48 12.39 15.58 -11.15
N PHE A 49 12.13 14.28 -11.23
CA PHE A 49 11.49 13.67 -12.39
C PHE A 49 10.17 14.34 -12.72
N LEU A 50 9.26 14.44 -11.75
CA LEU A 50 7.91 15.02 -11.94
C LEU A 50 7.95 16.51 -12.33
N TYR A 51 9.00 17.23 -11.94
CA TYR A 51 9.21 18.63 -12.31
C TYR A 51 9.79 18.78 -13.73
N LEU A 52 10.80 17.97 -14.08
CA LEU A 52 11.47 18.06 -15.38
C LEU A 52 10.65 17.43 -16.52
N TYR A 53 9.85 16.41 -16.20
CA TYR A 53 9.10 15.61 -17.16
C TYR A 53 7.61 15.47 -16.74
N PRO A 54 6.87 16.59 -16.60
CA PRO A 54 5.53 16.60 -16.00
C PRO A 54 4.46 15.83 -16.81
N ASP A 55 4.67 15.69 -18.13
CA ASP A 55 3.77 15.00 -19.07
C ASP A 55 4.31 13.61 -19.48
N ASP A 56 5.37 13.14 -18.84
CA ASP A 56 5.95 11.84 -19.16
C ASP A 56 4.96 10.70 -18.81
N PRO A 57 4.80 9.68 -19.68
CA PRO A 57 3.93 8.54 -19.40
C PRO A 57 4.26 7.79 -18.11
N ALA A 58 5.47 7.91 -17.57
CA ALA A 58 5.89 7.33 -16.30
C ALA A 58 5.54 8.20 -15.08
N ALA A 59 4.97 9.40 -15.23
CA ALA A 59 4.58 10.27 -14.12
C ALA A 59 3.65 9.59 -13.08
N PRO A 60 2.61 8.81 -13.45
CA PRO A 60 1.81 8.06 -12.47
C PRO A 60 2.64 7.03 -11.70
N SER A 61 3.57 6.36 -12.39
CA SER A 61 4.51 5.41 -11.77
C SER A 61 5.47 6.11 -10.82
N ALA A 62 5.99 7.28 -11.17
CA ALA A 62 6.85 8.11 -10.32
C ALA A 62 6.13 8.56 -9.05
N LEU A 63 4.88 9.03 -9.17
CA LEU A 63 4.04 9.38 -8.01
C LEU A 63 3.82 8.16 -7.09
N LEU A 64 3.48 7.00 -7.66
CA LEU A 64 3.27 5.77 -6.88
C LEU A 64 4.54 5.34 -6.13
N ARG A 65 5.71 5.42 -6.78
CA ARG A 65 7.01 5.11 -6.18
C ARG A 65 7.40 6.14 -5.11
N MET A 66 7.11 7.41 -5.33
CA MET A 66 7.30 8.47 -4.34
C MET A 66 6.41 8.27 -3.11
N THR A 67 5.15 7.87 -3.27
CA THR A 67 4.28 7.48 -2.15
C THR A 67 4.91 6.36 -1.33
N ARG A 68 5.44 5.32 -1.98
CA ARG A 68 6.11 4.21 -1.28
C ARG A 68 7.37 4.68 -0.53
N ALA A 69 8.13 5.60 -1.11
CA ALA A 69 9.28 6.21 -0.44
C ALA A 69 8.86 7.01 0.79
N TYR A 70 7.78 7.78 0.71
CA TYR A 70 7.23 8.48 1.88
C TYR A 70 6.72 7.52 2.95
N LEU A 71 5.97 6.47 2.58
CA LEU A 71 5.54 5.43 3.52
C LEU A 71 6.72 4.75 4.22
N ALA A 72 7.76 4.39 3.48
CA ALA A 72 8.93 3.73 4.03
C ALA A 72 9.75 4.66 4.93
N GLY A 73 9.75 5.96 4.64
CA GLY A 73 10.34 7.01 5.48
C GLY A 73 9.40 7.55 6.57
N GLU A 74 8.25 6.91 6.81
CA GLU A 74 7.27 7.29 7.83
C GLU A 74 6.69 8.71 7.70
N ARG A 75 6.64 9.21 6.47
CA ARG A 75 6.13 10.53 6.09
C ARG A 75 4.71 10.45 5.59
N TRP A 76 3.78 10.25 6.53
CA TRP A 76 2.41 9.86 6.23
C TRP A 76 1.61 10.94 5.51
N GLN A 77 1.76 12.20 5.91
CA GLN A 77 1.03 13.32 5.32
C GLN A 77 1.43 13.54 3.86
N GLU A 78 2.72 13.42 3.56
CA GLU A 78 3.25 13.55 2.21
C GLU A 78 2.90 12.35 1.34
N ALA A 79 2.85 11.15 1.91
CA ALA A 79 2.35 9.97 1.22
C ALA A 79 0.88 10.14 0.80
N ASP A 80 0.01 10.59 1.71
CA ASP A 80 -1.41 10.86 1.41
C ASP A 80 -1.56 11.92 0.31
N ALA A 81 -0.86 13.06 0.44
CA ALA A 81 -0.90 14.12 -0.57
C ALA A 81 -0.43 13.63 -1.97
N THR A 82 0.57 12.74 -2.00
CA THR A 82 1.09 12.18 -3.27
C THR A 82 0.10 11.21 -3.90
N VAL A 83 -0.60 10.40 -3.10
CA VAL A 83 -1.66 9.52 -3.60
C VAL A 83 -2.84 10.33 -4.12
N ASP A 84 -3.26 11.35 -3.38
CA ASP A 84 -4.35 12.25 -3.81
C ASP A 84 -4.02 12.93 -5.13
N GLU A 85 -2.77 13.36 -5.32
CA GLU A 85 -2.29 13.90 -6.59
C GLU A 85 -2.39 12.86 -7.72
N LEU A 86 -1.94 11.62 -7.49
CA LEU A 86 -2.00 10.56 -8.48
C LEU A 86 -3.44 10.26 -8.88
N LEU A 87 -4.33 10.05 -7.91
CA LEU A 87 -5.73 9.71 -8.16
C LEU A 87 -6.50 10.87 -8.83
N LYS A 88 -6.12 12.12 -8.54
CA LYS A 88 -6.73 13.30 -9.17
C LYS A 88 -6.24 13.53 -10.59
N ARG A 89 -4.93 13.40 -10.84
CA ARG A 89 -4.32 13.69 -12.15
C ARG A 89 -4.43 12.51 -13.12
N TYR A 90 -4.40 11.28 -12.59
CA TYR A 90 -4.30 10.05 -13.38
C TYR A 90 -5.30 8.97 -12.91
N PRO A 91 -6.61 9.28 -12.80
CA PRO A 91 -7.62 8.37 -12.25
C PRO A 91 -7.75 7.05 -13.02
N GLU A 92 -7.51 7.08 -14.34
CA GLU A 92 -7.61 5.93 -15.25
C GLU A 92 -6.28 5.21 -15.48
N SER A 93 -5.21 5.61 -14.77
CA SER A 93 -3.90 4.95 -14.92
C SER A 93 -3.90 3.57 -14.28
N ARG A 94 -3.08 2.66 -14.80
CA ARG A 94 -2.85 1.33 -14.19
C ARG A 94 -2.30 1.42 -12.76
N GLU A 95 -1.73 2.56 -12.38
CA GLU A 95 -1.24 2.85 -11.03
C GLU A 95 -2.34 3.30 -10.06
N ALA A 96 -3.50 3.76 -10.55
CA ALA A 96 -4.55 4.34 -9.71
C ALA A 96 -5.08 3.35 -8.66
N GLY A 97 -5.41 2.11 -9.05
CA GLY A 97 -5.84 1.08 -8.09
C GLY A 97 -4.79 0.77 -7.03
N ARG A 98 -3.50 0.73 -7.41
CA ARG A 98 -2.40 0.55 -6.46
C ARG A 98 -2.25 1.74 -5.52
N ALA A 99 -2.46 2.96 -6.04
CA ALA A 99 -2.43 4.18 -5.24
C ALA A 99 -3.57 4.19 -4.22
N ALA A 100 -4.78 3.76 -4.61
CA ALA A 100 -5.91 3.62 -3.69
C ALA A 100 -5.60 2.66 -2.52
N LEU A 101 -4.97 1.51 -2.81
CA LEU A 101 -4.49 0.61 -1.75
C LEU A 101 -3.40 1.27 -0.86
N LEU A 102 -2.49 2.05 -1.44
CA LEU A 102 -1.49 2.78 -0.65
C LEU A 102 -2.12 3.87 0.21
N SER A 103 -3.20 4.55 -0.22
CA SER A 103 -3.94 5.48 0.63
C SER A 103 -4.47 4.80 1.89
N ALA A 104 -5.01 3.59 1.73
CA ALA A 104 -5.47 2.79 2.86
C ALA A 104 -4.30 2.33 3.76
N GLU A 105 -3.17 1.94 3.16
CA GLU A 105 -1.95 1.59 3.87
C GLU A 105 -1.40 2.77 4.69
N VAL A 106 -1.47 4.01 4.18
CA VAL A 106 -1.09 5.21 4.95
C VAL A 106 -1.90 5.31 6.24
N ALA A 107 -3.21 5.14 6.17
CA ALA A 107 -4.07 5.16 7.36
C ALA A 107 -3.77 3.98 8.30
N PHE A 108 -3.49 2.80 7.74
CA PHE A 108 -3.11 1.62 8.50
C PHE A 108 -1.82 1.85 9.31
N ARG A 109 -0.77 2.41 8.67
CA ARG A 109 0.51 2.72 9.31
C ARG A 109 0.41 3.76 10.41
N GLN A 110 -0.59 4.65 10.33
CA GLN A 110 -0.93 5.60 11.40
C GLN A 110 -1.74 4.97 12.55
N ARG A 111 -2.05 3.66 12.48
CA ARG A 111 -2.97 2.96 13.38
C ARG A 111 -4.40 3.51 13.39
N ASN A 112 -4.79 4.22 12.33
CA ASN A 112 -6.16 4.64 12.12
C ASN A 112 -6.90 3.55 11.34
N PHE A 113 -7.19 2.46 12.03
CA PHE A 113 -7.74 1.24 11.42
C PHE A 113 -9.15 1.44 10.86
N SER A 114 -9.96 2.30 11.47
CA SER A 114 -11.28 2.66 10.92
C SER A 114 -11.17 3.34 9.56
N LEU A 115 -10.31 4.34 9.42
CA LEU A 115 -10.05 5.00 8.14
C LEU A 115 -9.39 4.04 7.14
N ALA A 116 -8.46 3.19 7.58
CA ALA A 116 -7.83 2.19 6.73
C ALA A 116 -8.87 1.24 6.14
N ARG A 117 -9.78 0.70 6.96
CA ARG A 117 -10.87 -0.16 6.50
C ARG A 117 -11.78 0.53 5.50
N GLN A 118 -12.14 1.79 5.75
CA GLN A 118 -12.93 2.59 4.81
C GLN A 118 -12.22 2.73 3.45
N ARG A 119 -10.93 3.10 3.46
CA ARG A 119 -10.14 3.30 2.23
C ARG A 119 -9.89 1.99 1.49
N TYR A 120 -9.58 0.89 2.18
CA TYR A 120 -9.48 -0.43 1.55
C TYR A 120 -10.80 -0.86 0.92
N GLY A 121 -11.92 -0.70 1.63
CA GLY A 121 -13.25 -1.04 1.11
C GLY A 121 -13.60 -0.24 -0.15
N SER A 122 -13.32 1.07 -0.16
CA SER A 122 -13.48 1.92 -1.34
C SER A 122 -12.58 1.47 -2.50
N ALA A 123 -11.32 1.10 -2.22
CA ALA A 123 -10.41 0.59 -3.25
C ALA A 123 -10.93 -0.72 -3.86
N GLY A 124 -11.43 -1.66 -3.06
CA GLY A 124 -12.01 -2.92 -3.57
C GLY A 124 -13.31 -2.72 -4.35
N LEU A 125 -14.09 -1.68 -4.03
CA LEU A 125 -15.31 -1.34 -4.77
C LEU A 125 -15.01 -0.71 -6.13
N HIS A 126 -14.04 0.20 -6.19
CA HIS A 126 -13.68 0.92 -7.42
C HIS A 126 -12.78 0.09 -8.35
N TYR A 127 -11.98 -0.81 -7.79
CA TYR A 127 -11.07 -1.70 -8.52
C TYR A 127 -11.39 -3.14 -8.12
N PRO A 128 -12.39 -3.79 -8.75
CA PRO A 128 -12.87 -5.11 -8.35
C PRO A 128 -11.77 -6.20 -8.34
N GLU A 129 -10.74 -6.07 -9.19
CA GLU A 129 -9.57 -6.95 -9.18
C GLU A 129 -8.75 -6.88 -7.89
N LEU A 130 -8.96 -5.82 -7.09
CA LEU A 130 -8.32 -5.61 -5.78
C LEU A 130 -9.25 -5.97 -4.62
N ALA A 131 -10.49 -6.41 -4.87
CA ALA A 131 -11.49 -6.66 -3.83
C ALA A 131 -11.01 -7.65 -2.76
N ASP A 132 -10.45 -8.80 -3.18
CA ASP A 132 -9.89 -9.77 -2.23
C ASP A 132 -8.69 -9.19 -1.47
N THR A 133 -7.80 -8.47 -2.16
CA THR A 133 -6.63 -7.83 -1.51
C THR A 133 -7.07 -6.82 -0.45
N ALA A 134 -8.07 -5.98 -0.76
CA ALA A 134 -8.68 -5.07 0.18
C ALA A 134 -9.35 -5.82 1.34
N GLY A 135 -10.06 -6.90 1.06
CA GLY A 135 -10.70 -7.76 2.05
C GLY A 135 -9.71 -8.34 3.07
N TYR A 136 -8.58 -8.88 2.61
CA TYR A 136 -7.50 -9.34 3.50
C TYR A 136 -6.96 -8.21 4.37
N ARG A 137 -6.79 -7.01 3.81
CA ARG A 137 -6.28 -5.86 4.55
C ARG A 137 -7.28 -5.32 5.57
N ILE A 138 -8.58 -5.37 5.27
CA ILE A 138 -9.65 -5.06 6.23
C ILE A 138 -9.64 -6.07 7.38
N ALA A 139 -9.54 -7.37 7.07
CA ALA A 139 -9.42 -8.41 8.09
C ALA A 139 -8.19 -8.18 8.99
N TRP A 140 -7.05 -7.80 8.40
CA TRP A 140 -5.85 -7.43 9.16
C TRP A 140 -6.09 -6.24 10.09
N CYS A 141 -6.78 -5.19 9.63
CA CYS A 141 -7.14 -4.05 10.48
C CYS A 141 -7.98 -4.51 11.70
N LEU A 142 -8.95 -5.40 11.49
CA LEU A 142 -9.80 -5.93 12.56
C LEU A 142 -8.98 -6.77 13.57
N LEU A 143 -7.98 -7.52 13.10
CA LEU A 143 -7.08 -8.26 13.98
C LEU A 143 -6.21 -7.33 14.84
N GLU A 144 -5.72 -6.22 14.28
CA GLU A 144 -4.98 -5.20 15.05
C GLU A 144 -5.87 -4.51 16.10
N GLU A 145 -7.17 -4.38 15.82
CA GLU A 145 -8.19 -3.90 16.77
C GLU A 145 -8.57 -4.98 17.82
N GLY A 146 -8.17 -6.24 17.62
CA GLY A 146 -8.52 -7.37 18.48
C GLY A 146 -9.87 -8.01 18.17
N ASP A 147 -10.57 -7.54 17.14
CA ASP A 147 -11.90 -7.98 16.72
C ASP A 147 -11.82 -9.24 15.84
N ILE A 148 -11.37 -10.35 16.46
CA ILE A 148 -11.13 -11.64 15.78
C ILE A 148 -12.40 -12.16 15.09
N ASP A 149 -13.58 -11.97 15.68
CA ASP A 149 -14.85 -12.43 15.10
C ASP A 149 -15.20 -11.71 13.81
N GLN A 150 -15.05 -10.38 13.76
CA GLN A 150 -15.27 -9.62 12.53
C GLN A 150 -14.19 -9.92 11.49
N ALA A 151 -12.93 -10.08 11.92
CA ALA A 151 -11.85 -10.46 11.01
C ALA A 151 -12.12 -11.80 10.34
N ARG A 152 -12.59 -12.79 11.10
CA ARG A 152 -13.00 -14.10 10.59
C ARG A 152 -14.15 -13.96 9.59
N GLN A 153 -15.22 -13.25 9.95
CA GLN A 153 -16.35 -13.04 9.06
C GLN A 153 -15.95 -12.36 7.74
N GLN A 154 -15.05 -11.36 7.81
CA GLN A 154 -14.51 -10.70 6.62
C GLN A 154 -13.75 -11.67 5.71
N LEU A 155 -12.97 -12.59 6.28
CA LEU A 155 -12.20 -13.59 5.55
C LEU A 155 -13.08 -14.70 4.94
N GLU A 156 -14.16 -15.10 5.63
CA GLU A 156 -15.14 -16.06 5.13
C GLU A 156 -15.89 -15.54 3.90
N GLY A 157 -16.06 -14.22 3.80
CA GLY A 157 -16.71 -13.55 2.67
C GLY A 157 -15.84 -13.37 1.42
N LEU A 158 -14.55 -13.73 1.47
CA LEU A 158 -13.65 -13.62 0.31
C LEU A 158 -13.85 -14.80 -0.65
N GLU A 159 -13.69 -14.53 -1.95
CA GLU A 159 -13.78 -15.57 -2.98
C GLU A 159 -12.53 -16.47 -2.97
N ALA A 160 -11.38 -15.90 -2.62
CA ALA A 160 -10.11 -16.60 -2.54
C ALA A 160 -10.09 -17.73 -1.46
N PRO A 161 -9.66 -18.96 -1.81
CA PRO A 161 -9.60 -20.08 -0.87
C PRO A 161 -8.74 -19.84 0.38
N GLN A 162 -7.72 -18.97 0.26
CA GLN A 162 -6.86 -18.61 1.38
C GLN A 162 -7.64 -17.84 2.47
N GLY A 163 -8.69 -17.10 2.11
CA GLY A 163 -9.57 -16.41 3.06
C GLY A 163 -10.28 -17.40 3.96
N GLN A 164 -10.87 -18.45 3.38
CA GLN A 164 -11.53 -19.52 4.13
C GLN A 164 -10.55 -20.28 5.05
N ALA A 165 -9.33 -20.56 4.56
CA ALA A 165 -8.30 -21.21 5.37
C ALA A 165 -7.91 -20.35 6.58
N LEU A 166 -7.66 -19.05 6.37
CA LEU A 166 -7.34 -18.11 7.46
C LEU A 166 -8.51 -17.95 8.45
N ALA A 167 -9.75 -17.90 7.96
CA ALA A 167 -10.92 -17.86 8.83
C ALA A 167 -11.02 -19.11 9.73
N ALA A 168 -10.77 -20.30 9.18
CA ALA A 168 -10.74 -21.54 9.95
C ALA A 168 -9.62 -21.54 11.00
N ASP A 169 -8.43 -21.02 10.67
CA ASP A 169 -7.33 -20.86 11.61
C ASP A 169 -7.67 -19.88 12.75
N LEU A 170 -8.33 -18.76 12.44
CA LEU A 170 -8.80 -17.81 13.46
C LEU A 170 -9.86 -18.44 14.38
N HIS A 171 -10.79 -19.22 13.83
CA HIS A 171 -11.77 -19.96 14.63
C HIS A 171 -11.08 -20.97 15.56
N ARG A 172 -10.11 -21.72 15.04
CA ARG A 172 -9.31 -22.65 15.85
C ARG A 172 -8.58 -21.91 16.96
N PHE A 173 -7.94 -20.79 16.66
CA PHE A 173 -7.26 -19.96 17.65
C PHE A 173 -8.22 -19.49 18.76
N ALA A 174 -9.42 -19.03 18.41
CA ALA A 174 -10.43 -18.57 19.37
C ALA A 174 -10.92 -19.69 20.31
N THR A 175 -10.89 -20.95 19.84
CA THR A 175 -11.37 -22.12 20.59
C THR A 175 -10.27 -22.90 21.31
N LEU A 176 -9.01 -22.47 21.20
CA LEU A 176 -7.90 -23.13 21.91
C LEU A 176 -8.13 -23.08 23.43
N PRO A 177 -7.96 -24.21 24.14
CA PRO A 177 -8.06 -24.23 25.59
C PRO A 177 -7.02 -23.29 26.20
N ARG A 178 -7.47 -22.26 26.94
CA ARG A 178 -6.58 -21.35 27.66
C ARG A 178 -6.25 -21.93 29.03
N LYS A 179 -4.97 -22.06 29.35
CA LYS A 179 -4.53 -22.46 30.71
C LYS A 179 -4.86 -21.33 31.68
N SER A 180 -5.54 -21.64 32.78
CA SER A 180 -5.79 -20.65 33.82
C SER A 180 -4.49 -20.37 34.60
N PRO A 181 -4.00 -19.12 34.65
CA PRO A 181 -2.82 -18.78 35.43
C PRO A 181 -2.99 -19.09 36.92
N ALA A 182 -4.22 -18.96 37.43
CA ALA A 182 -4.56 -19.27 38.82
C ALA A 182 -4.47 -20.77 39.11
N THR A 183 -4.98 -21.63 38.22
CA THR A 183 -4.86 -23.09 38.41
C THR A 183 -3.41 -23.55 38.25
N ALA A 184 -2.68 -22.98 37.28
CA ALA A 184 -1.25 -23.23 37.11
C ALA A 184 -0.43 -22.79 38.35
N GLY A 185 -0.78 -21.65 38.94
CA GLY A 185 -0.18 -21.12 40.17
C GLY A 185 -0.48 -21.99 41.40
N LEU A 186 -1.73 -22.38 41.60
CA LEU A 186 -2.13 -23.27 42.70
C LEU A 186 -1.42 -24.62 42.61
N LEU A 187 -1.38 -25.24 41.43
CA LEU A 187 -0.70 -26.53 41.25
C LEU A 187 0.81 -26.42 41.49
N SER A 188 1.43 -25.31 41.07
CA SER A 188 2.84 -25.06 41.32
C SER A 188 3.15 -24.81 42.81
N SER A 189 2.18 -24.32 43.59
CA SER A 189 2.34 -24.12 45.04
C SER A 189 2.27 -25.42 45.84
N VAL A 190 1.52 -26.41 45.34
CA VAL A 190 1.42 -27.73 45.96
C VAL A 190 2.62 -28.61 45.58
N LEU A 191 3.09 -28.51 44.34
CA LEU A 191 4.19 -29.33 43.84
C LEU A 191 5.02 -28.53 42.83
N PRO A 192 6.29 -28.17 43.14
CA PRO A 192 7.12 -27.35 42.26
C PRO A 192 7.23 -27.98 40.86
N GLY A 193 6.83 -27.24 39.83
CA GLY A 193 6.81 -27.71 38.44
C GLY A 193 5.50 -28.34 37.97
N ALA A 194 4.53 -28.65 38.84
CA ALA A 194 3.26 -29.26 38.45
C ALA A 194 2.35 -28.32 37.64
N GLY A 195 2.53 -27.00 37.71
CA GLY A 195 1.84 -26.06 36.81
C GLY A 195 2.22 -26.23 35.33
N GLN A 196 3.36 -26.84 35.01
CA GLN A 196 3.78 -27.15 33.64
C GLN A 196 3.06 -28.39 33.08
N VAL A 197 2.57 -29.28 33.95
CA VAL A 197 1.97 -30.59 33.60
C VAL A 197 0.49 -30.46 33.22
N TYR A 198 -0.12 -29.29 33.40
CA TYR A 198 -1.47 -29.00 32.93
C TYR A 198 -1.46 -28.95 31.39
N THR A 199 -1.80 -30.05 30.72
CA THR A 199 -2.04 -30.13 29.26
C THR A 199 -3.52 -29.98 28.97
#